data_AF-A0A934RW69-F1
#
_entry.id   AF-A0A934RW69-F1
#
_cell.length_a   1.000
_cell.length_b   1.000
_cell.length_c   1.000
_cell.angle_alpha   90.00
_cell.angle_beta   90.00
_cell.angle_gamma   90.00
#
_symmetry.space_group_name_H-M   'P 1'
#
loop_
_entity.id
_entity.type
_entity.pdbx_description
1 polymer ?
#
loop_
_entity_poly.entity_id
_entity_poly.type
_entity_poly.pdbx_seq_one_letter_code
_entity_poly.pdbx_strand_id
1 'polypeptide(L)'
;MKAIVIRTAATGALLLGFLLWMYGGARAGFYQTFYRVRHFDEILEIEHFEEVEALLPGIETLGAGVAAFFFLSLWGNLLERRSAA
;
A
#
# COMPACT_ATOMS: atom_id res chain seq x y z
N MET A 1 -5.23 -15.82 24.65
CA MET A 1 -4.54 -15.87 23.33
C MET A 1 -3.05 -15.78 23.60
N LYS A 2 -2.21 -16.65 23.05
CA LYS A 2 -0.75 -16.58 23.34
C LYS A 2 -0.12 -15.39 22.61
N ALA A 3 0.77 -14.67 23.29
CA ALA A 3 1.65 -13.62 22.75
C ALA A 3 2.17 -13.89 21.33
N ILE A 4 2.63 -15.13 21.11
CA ILE A 4 3.17 -15.60 19.84
C ILE A 4 2.17 -15.46 18.68
N VAL A 5 0.87 -15.68 18.92
CA VAL A 5 -0.17 -15.60 17.87
C VAL A 5 -0.33 -14.17 17.37
N ILE A 6 -0.31 -13.20 18.29
CA ILE A 6 -0.46 -11.77 17.94
C ILE A 6 0.78 -11.27 17.18
N ARG A 7 1.98 -11.71 17.61
CA ARG A 7 3.23 -11.38 16.91
C ARG A 7 3.26 -11.97 15.50
N THR A 8 2.86 -13.23 15.34
CA THR A 8 2.77 -13.86 14.02
C THR A 8 1.75 -13.15 13.12
N ALA A 9 0.60 -12.73 13.67
CA ALA A 9 -0.39 -11.95 12.93
C ALA A 9 0.15 -10.56 12.52
N ALA A 10 0.88 -9.87 13.41
CA ALA A 10 1.51 -8.59 13.10
C ALA A 10 2.52 -8.72 11.96
N THR A 11 3.44 -9.69 12.04
CA THR A 11 4.42 -9.97 11.00
C THR A 11 3.75 -10.37 9.69
N GLY A 12 2.69 -11.18 9.75
CA GLY A 12 1.90 -11.56 8.57
C GLY A 12 1.23 -10.36 7.89
N ALA A 13 0.66 -9.43 8.66
CA ALA A 13 0.06 -8.21 8.14
C ALA A 13 1.11 -7.30 7.45
N LEU A 14 2.30 -7.18 8.04
CA LEU A 14 3.41 -6.44 7.43
C LEU A 14 3.84 -7.06 6.10
N LEU A 15 4.01 -8.39 6.08
CA LEU A 15 4.40 -9.13 4.89
C LEU A 15 3.36 -9.03 3.78
N LEU A 16 2.07 -9.17 4.13
CA LEU A 16 0.97 -9.00 3.17
C LEU A 16 0.92 -7.58 2.61
N GLY A 17 1.04 -6.56 3.46
CA GLY A 17 1.09 -5.17 3.00
C GLY A 17 2.28 -4.91 2.06
N PHE A 18 3.44 -5.46 2.38
CA PHE A 18 4.63 -5.38 1.53
C PHE A 18 4.46 -6.11 0.19
N LEU A 19 3.87 -7.31 0.19
CA LEU A 19 3.62 -8.07 -1.04
C LEU A 19 2.58 -7.40 -1.94
N LEU A 20 1.49 -6.90 -1.37
CA LEU A 20 0.47 -6.14 -2.10
C LEU A 20 1.06 -4.86 -2.69
N TRP A 21 1.90 -4.17 -1.89
CA TRP A 21 2.65 -3.02 -2.36
C TRP A 21 3.60 -3.38 -3.50
N MET A 22 4.37 -4.47 -3.40
CA MET A 22 5.26 -4.90 -4.50
C MET A 22 4.50 -5.27 -5.78
N TYR A 23 3.34 -5.91 -5.66
CA TYR A 23 2.55 -6.34 -6.81
C TYR A 23 1.90 -5.17 -7.58
N GLY A 24 1.34 -4.20 -6.88
CA GLY A 24 0.63 -3.07 -7.49
C GLY A 24 1.33 -1.72 -7.31
N GLY A 25 1.70 -1.39 -6.07
CA GLY A 25 2.15 -0.06 -5.69
C GLY A 25 3.59 0.30 -6.05
N ALA A 26 4.51 -0.66 -6.10
CA ALA A 26 5.90 -0.42 -6.50
C ALA A 26 5.99 -0.10 -8.00
N ARG A 27 5.09 -0.67 -8.83
CA ARG A 27 5.04 -0.39 -10.27
C ARG A 27 4.37 0.95 -10.56
N ALA A 28 3.29 1.26 -9.85
CA ALA A 28 2.51 2.48 -10.06
C ALA A 28 3.16 3.71 -9.41
N GLY A 29 3.66 3.60 -8.17
CA GLY A 29 4.21 4.73 -7.41
C GLY A 29 5.66 5.11 -7.72
N PHE A 30 6.45 4.21 -8.33
CA PHE A 30 7.87 4.51 -8.68
C PHE A 30 8.12 4.61 -10.19
N TYR A 31 7.30 3.98 -11.06
CA TYR A 31 7.58 3.91 -12.50
C TYR A 31 6.52 4.58 -13.40
N GLN A 32 5.32 4.88 -12.90
CA GLN A 32 4.26 5.51 -13.69
C GLN A 32 3.68 6.71 -12.95
N THR A 33 4.32 7.87 -13.06
CA THR A 33 3.77 9.15 -12.56
C THR A 33 2.76 9.78 -13.52
N PHE A 34 2.59 9.18 -14.71
CA PHE A 34 1.76 9.72 -15.79
C PHE A 34 0.96 8.58 -16.45
N TYR A 35 -0.26 8.87 -16.87
CA TYR A 35 -1.01 8.02 -17.81
C TYR A 35 -1.28 8.80 -19.10
N ARG A 36 -1.27 8.10 -20.23
CA ARG A 36 -1.52 8.70 -21.54
C ARG A 36 -3.00 8.58 -21.88
N VAL A 37 -3.67 9.72 -22.06
CA VAL A 37 -5.01 9.77 -22.61
C VAL A 37 -4.90 10.07 -24.09
N ARG A 38 -5.55 9.26 -24.92
CA ARG A 38 -5.60 9.50 -26.37
C ARG A 38 -6.72 10.52 -26.62
N HIS A 39 -6.36 11.72 -27.04
CA HIS A 39 -7.30 12.73 -27.50
C HIS A 39 -7.29 12.79 -29.02
N PHE A 40 -8.49 12.87 -29.58
CA PHE A 40 -8.70 13.08 -31.01
C PHE A 40 -9.15 14.53 -31.19
N ASP A 41 -8.36 15.33 -31.89
CA ASP A 41 -8.70 16.71 -32.16
C ASP A 41 -9.52 16.79 -33.45
N GLU A 42 -10.81 17.12 -33.35
CA GLU A 42 -11.74 17.15 -34.49
C GLU A 42 -11.42 18.25 -35.52
N ILE A 43 -10.64 19.26 -35.16
CA ILE A 43 -10.31 20.39 -36.05
C ILE A 43 -9.07 20.09 -36.89
N LEU A 44 -8.08 19.43 -36.28
CA LEU A 44 -6.80 19.13 -36.93
C LEU A 44 -6.76 17.69 -37.49
N GLU A 45 -7.73 16.84 -37.17
CA GLU A 45 -7.79 15.41 -37.53
C GLU A 45 -6.54 14.61 -37.10
N ILE A 46 -5.85 15.06 -36.06
CA ILE A 46 -4.62 14.45 -35.56
C ILE A 46 -4.88 13.85 -34.18
N GLU A 47 -4.36 12.64 -34.00
CA GLU A 47 -4.28 12.02 -32.69
C GLU A 47 -3.12 12.59 -31.90
N HIS A 48 -3.40 13.04 -30.69
CA HIS A 48 -2.36 13.43 -29.73
C HIS A 48 -2.57 12.70 -28.40
N PHE A 49 -1.45 12.45 -27.72
CA PHE A 49 -1.45 11.83 -26.39
C PHE A 49 -1.16 12.92 -25.37
N GLU A 50 -2.10 13.18 -24.47
CA GLU A 50 -1.84 14.02 -23.31
C GLU A 50 -1.32 13.16 -22.16
N GLU A 51 -0.21 13.59 -21.57
CA GLU A 51 0.34 12.99 -20.36
C GLU A 51 -0.31 13.67 -19.15
N VAL A 52 -1.17 12.94 -18.46
CA VAL A 52 -1.82 13.43 -17.24
C VAL A 52 -1.04 12.89 -16.05
N GLU A 53 -0.53 13.80 -15.22
CA GLU A 53 0.05 13.45 -13.92
C GLU A 53 -1.01 12.78 -13.05
N ALA A 54 -0.84 11.48 -12.81
CA ALA A 54 -1.61 10.77 -11.80
C ALA A 54 -0.70 10.50 -10.62
N LEU A 55 -1.16 10.94 -9.45
CA LEU A 55 -0.70 10.38 -8.19
C LEU A 55 -1.25 8.95 -8.12
N LEU A 56 -0.54 7.99 -8.71
CA LEU A 56 -0.99 6.61 -8.70
C LEU A 56 -0.85 6.05 -7.27
N PRO A 57 -1.94 5.49 -6.71
CA PRO A 57 -1.97 5.03 -5.32
C PRO A 57 -1.16 3.74 -5.20
N GLY A 58 0.11 3.90 -4.83
CA GLY A 58 1.00 2.80 -4.53
C GLY A 58 1.32 2.69 -3.05
N ILE A 59 1.81 3.78 -2.45
CA ILE A 59 2.44 3.77 -1.12
C ILE A 59 1.44 3.56 0.04
N GLU A 60 0.15 3.77 -0.21
CA GLU A 60 -0.93 3.66 0.77
C GLU A 60 -1.07 2.22 1.29
N THR A 61 -0.87 1.23 0.42
CA THR A 61 -0.93 -0.20 0.79
C THR A 61 0.22 -0.62 1.70
N LEU A 62 1.42 -0.06 1.47
CA LEU A 62 2.57 -0.23 2.35
C LEU A 62 2.33 0.47 3.69
N GLY A 63 1.84 1.71 3.65
CA GLY A 63 1.48 2.48 4.84
C GLY A 63 0.45 1.76 5.71
N ALA A 64 -0.58 1.18 5.10
CA ALA A 64 -1.59 0.38 5.80
C ALA A 64 -0.99 -0.88 6.45
N GLY A 65 -0.10 -1.60 5.75
CA GLY A 65 0.61 -2.76 6.29
C GLY A 65 1.50 -2.41 7.49
N VAL A 66 2.24 -1.29 7.40
CA VAL A 66 3.08 -0.78 8.49
C VAL A 66 2.22 -0.33 9.69
N ALA A 67 1.14 0.41 9.44
CA ALA A 67 0.22 0.84 10.50
C ALA A 67 -0.41 -0.36 11.23
N ALA A 68 -0.86 -1.38 10.48
CA ALA A 68 -1.42 -2.61 11.04
C ALA A 68 -0.39 -3.36 11.91
N PHE A 69 0.87 -3.43 11.46
CA PHE A 69 1.96 -4.04 12.23
C PHE A 69 2.17 -3.34 13.58
N PHE A 70 2.28 -2.01 13.58
CA PHE A 70 2.47 -1.24 14.82
C PHE A 70 1.27 -1.36 15.76
N PHE A 71 0.05 -1.31 15.21
CA PHE A 71 -1.17 -1.45 16.00
C PHE A 71 -1.25 -2.83 16.67
N LEU A 72 -1.05 -3.92 15.91
CA LEU A 72 -1.08 -5.28 16.45
C LEU A 72 0.05 -5.55 17.44
N SER A 73 1.23 -4.99 17.20
CA SER A 73 2.38 -5.11 18.10
C SER A 73 2.13 -4.39 19.43
N LEU A 74 1.58 -3.16 19.39
CA LEU A 74 1.22 -2.40 20.58
C LEU A 74 0.13 -3.12 21.39
N TRP A 75 -0.92 -3.58 20.70
CA TRP A 75 -2.02 -4.32 21.33
C TRP A 75 -1.55 -5.63 21.96
N GLY A 76 -0.67 -6.38 21.28
CA GLY A 76 -0.05 -7.60 21.81
C GLY A 76 0.74 -7.34 23.09
N ASN A 77 1.56 -6.28 23.12
CA ASN A 77 2.31 -5.89 24.31
C ASN A 77 1.40 -5.49 25.49
N LEU A 78 0.30 -4.79 25.23
CA LEU A 78 -0.67 -4.41 26.27
C LEU A 78 -1.37 -5.64 26.87
N LEU A 79 -1.73 -6.61 26.04
CA LEU A 79 -2.34 -7.87 26.48
C LEU A 79 -1.34 -8.72 27.29
N GLU A 80 -0.08 -8.80 26.87
CA GLU A 80 0.98 -9.49 27.63
C GLU A 80 1.12 -8.87 29.04
N ARG A 81 1.18 -7.54 29.14
CA ARG A 81 1.28 -6.83 30.42
C ARG A 81 0.08 -7.08 31.34
N ARG A 82 -1.14 -7.14 30.79
CA ARG A 82 -2.35 -7.44 31.57
C ARG A 82 -2.47 -8.90 32.00
N SER A 83 -1.86 -9.82 31.25
CA SER A 83 -1.88 -11.25 31.60
C SER A 83 -0.77 -11.64 32.59
N ALA A 84 0.23 -10.78 32.78
CA ALA A 84 1.34 -10.96 33.71
C ALA A 84 1.14 -10.23 35.06
N ALA A 85 0.13 -9.36 35.16
CA ALA A 85 -0.31 -8.71 36.38
C ALA A 85 -1.49 -9.49 37.00
#